data_AF-A0A671LKF0-F1
#
_entry.id   AF-A0A671LKF0-F1
#
_cell.length_a   1.000
_cell.length_b   1.000
_cell.length_c   1.000
_cell.angle_alpha   90.00
_cell.angle_beta   90.00
_cell.angle_gamma   90.00
#
_symmetry.space_group_name_H-M   'P 1'
#
loop_
_entity.id
_entity.type
_entity.pdbx_description
1 polymer ?
#
loop_
_entity_poly.entity_id
_entity_poly.type
_entity_poly.pdbx_seq_one_letter_code
_entity_poly.pdbx_strand_id
1 'polypeptide(L)'
;MTHLLGRQDCIDSLRRDLIDLQGAVLDVFSKTGPVRFPSWKFPDKLSCNLDLVSLLEEYDYVDGDEEFSQHSHIVLQELLIDR
;
A
#
# COMPACT_ATOMS: atom_id res chain seq x y z
N MET A 1 -19.35 -4.91 4.88
CA MET A 1 -18.17 -4.85 4.00
C MET A 1 -17.30 -6.12 4.07
N THR A 2 -17.50 -7.02 5.03
CA THR A 2 -16.70 -8.26 5.20
C THR A 2 -16.64 -9.15 3.96
N HIS A 3 -17.67 -9.16 3.10
CA HIS A 3 -17.67 -9.93 1.85
C HIS A 3 -16.72 -9.39 0.76
N LEU A 4 -16.09 -8.23 0.98
CA LEU A 4 -15.10 -7.65 0.06
C LEU A 4 -13.66 -7.92 0.51
N LEU A 5 -13.47 -8.37 1.75
CA LEU A 5 -12.16 -8.60 2.32
C LEU A 5 -11.47 -9.75 1.58
N GLY A 6 -10.24 -9.55 1.16
CA GLY A 6 -9.46 -10.58 0.44
C GLY A 6 -9.90 -10.86 -1.00
N ARG A 7 -10.93 -10.18 -1.54
CA ARG A 7 -11.32 -10.35 -2.94
C ARG A 7 -10.24 -9.83 -3.89
N GLN A 8 -9.93 -10.62 -4.93
CA GLN A 8 -8.96 -10.29 -5.95
C GLN A 8 -9.21 -8.93 -6.60
N ASP A 9 -10.45 -8.63 -7.01
CA ASP A 9 -10.77 -7.36 -7.68
C ASP A 9 -10.57 -6.14 -6.77
N CYS A 10 -10.82 -6.29 -5.47
CA CYS A 10 -10.53 -5.25 -4.48
C CYS A 10 -9.02 -5.07 -4.27
N ILE A 11 -8.27 -6.17 -4.15
CA ILE A 11 -6.80 -6.13 -4.01
C ILE A 11 -6.17 -5.49 -5.24
N ASP A 12 -6.56 -5.93 -6.44
CA ASP A 12 -6.08 -5.36 -7.71
C ASP A 12 -6.37 -3.86 -7.80
N SER A 13 -7.53 -3.42 -7.32
CA SER A 13 -7.88 -1.98 -7.28
C SER A 13 -6.98 -1.23 -6.31
N LEU A 14 -6.82 -1.72 -5.08
CA LEU A 14 -5.96 -1.10 -4.06
C LEU A 14 -4.51 -0.97 -4.55
N ARG A 15 -3.98 -1.99 -5.23
CA ARG A 15 -2.64 -1.97 -5.83
C ARG A 15 -2.49 -0.84 -6.85
N ARG A 16 -3.48 -0.68 -7.74
CA ARG A 16 -3.51 0.41 -8.73
C ARG A 16 -3.59 1.78 -8.06
N ASP A 17 -4.48 1.92 -7.08
CA ASP A 17 -4.65 3.18 -6.34
C ASP A 17 -3.36 3.59 -5.61
N LEU A 18 -2.63 2.63 -5.03
CA LEU A 18 -1.33 2.86 -4.39
C LEU A 18 -0.25 3.30 -5.40
N ILE A 19 -0.22 2.71 -6.59
CA ILE A 19 0.71 3.10 -7.66
C ILE A 19 0.44 4.55 -8.09
N ASP A 20 -0.82 4.89 -8.32
CA ASP A 20 -1.23 6.23 -8.73
C ASP A 20 -0.92 7.27 -7.63
N LEU A 21 -1.24 6.94 -6.37
CA LEU A 21 -0.94 7.80 -5.22
C LEU A 21 0.57 8.01 -5.05
N GLN A 22 1.37 6.96 -5.21
CA GLN A 22 2.82 7.09 -5.17
C GLN A 22 3.34 8.01 -6.27
N GLY A 23 2.80 7.92 -7.49
CA GLY A 23 3.13 8.84 -8.58
C GLY A 23 2.85 10.29 -8.20
N ALA A 24 1.68 10.56 -7.60
CA ALA A 24 1.31 11.89 -7.13
C ALA A 24 2.24 12.40 -6.00
N VAL A 25 2.56 11.56 -5.02
CA VAL A 25 3.47 11.90 -3.91
C VAL A 25 4.87 12.23 -4.45
N LEU A 26 5.39 11.42 -5.38
CA LEU A 26 6.68 11.68 -6.01
C LEU A 26 6.69 12.98 -6.83
N ASP A 27 5.60 13.29 -7.53
CA ASP A 27 5.46 14.56 -8.26
C ASP A 27 5.51 15.77 -7.30
N VAL A 28 4.87 15.68 -6.13
CA VAL A 28 4.95 16.71 -5.08
C VAL A 28 6.38 16.80 -4.52
N PHE A 29 6.97 15.66 -4.14
CA PHE A 29 8.32 15.59 -3.58
C PHE A 29 9.39 16.13 -4.54
N SER A 30 9.21 15.99 -5.86
CA SER A 30 10.12 16.56 -6.84
C SER A 30 10.20 18.10 -6.76
N LYS A 31 9.14 18.76 -6.26
CA LYS A 31 9.04 20.23 -6.15
C LYS A 31 9.36 20.73 -4.74
N THR A 32 8.98 19.97 -3.71
CA THR A 32 9.08 20.41 -2.31
C THR A 32 10.16 19.71 -1.51
N GLY A 33 10.73 18.62 -2.04
CA GLY A 33 11.45 17.62 -1.27
C GLY A 33 10.52 16.69 -0.46
N PRO A 34 11.05 15.56 0.04
CA PRO A 34 10.28 14.59 0.80
C PRO A 34 9.95 15.06 2.21
N VAL A 35 8.74 14.74 2.69
CA VAL A 35 8.33 14.98 4.08
C VAL A 35 8.79 13.80 4.95
N ARG A 36 9.54 14.10 6.01
CA ARG A 36 10.14 13.09 6.90
C ARG A 36 9.27 12.90 8.15
N PHE A 37 8.28 12.05 8.04
CA PHE A 37 7.48 11.59 9.18
C PHE A 37 7.62 10.06 9.32
N PRO A 38 7.53 9.51 10.55
CA PRO A 38 7.44 8.07 10.74
C PRO A 38 6.26 7.50 9.98
N SER A 39 6.44 6.36 9.33
CA SER A 39 5.33 5.62 8.74
C SER A 39 4.36 5.20 9.85
N TRP A 40 3.08 5.41 9.60
CA TRP A 40 2.00 4.93 10.46
C TRP A 40 1.95 3.41 10.52
N LYS A 41 2.20 2.73 9.38
CA LYS A 41 2.21 1.26 9.29
C LYS A 41 3.52 0.63 9.79
N PHE A 42 4.66 1.23 9.46
CA PHE A 42 6.00 0.76 9.80
C PHE A 42 6.71 1.81 10.67
N PRO A 43 6.41 1.86 11.98
CA PRO A 43 6.84 2.96 12.86
C PRO A 43 8.37 3.10 13.01
N ASP A 44 9.11 2.06 12.64
CA ASP A 44 10.58 2.05 12.57
C ASP A 44 11.15 2.68 11.29
N LYS A 45 10.30 3.01 10.32
CA LYS A 45 10.68 3.58 9.02
C LYS A 45 10.10 4.98 8.83
N LEU A 46 10.73 5.78 7.97
CA LEU A 46 10.12 7.00 7.47
C LEU A 46 9.17 6.65 6.31
N SER A 47 7.96 7.23 6.27
CA SER A 47 6.98 6.97 5.20
C SER A 47 7.59 7.22 3.81
N CYS A 48 8.33 8.33 3.66
CA CYS A 48 9.01 8.68 2.41
C CYS A 48 10.10 7.70 1.95
N ASN A 49 10.54 6.76 2.82
CA ASN A 49 11.58 5.78 2.51
C ASN A 49 11.03 4.36 2.28
N LEU A 50 9.72 4.17 2.37
CA LEU A 50 9.11 2.87 2.13
C LEU A 50 9.24 2.50 0.64
N ASP A 51 9.77 1.31 0.37
CA ASP A 51 9.85 0.74 -0.96
C ASP A 51 8.49 0.17 -1.36
N LEU A 52 7.67 0.97 -2.06
CA LEU A 52 6.37 0.51 -2.51
C LEU A 52 6.43 -0.59 -3.56
N VAL A 53 7.51 -0.68 -4.34
CA VAL A 53 7.63 -1.73 -5.35
C VAL A 53 7.74 -3.08 -4.64
N SER A 54 8.64 -3.19 -3.66
CA SER A 54 8.77 -4.43 -2.87
C SER A 54 7.50 -4.74 -2.07
N LEU A 55 6.85 -3.74 -1.48
CA LEU A 55 5.59 -3.95 -0.74
C LEU A 55 4.45 -4.42 -1.64
N LEU A 56 4.34 -3.88 -2.86
CA LEU A 56 3.37 -4.36 -3.85
C LEU A 56 3.78 -5.73 -4.42
N GLU A 57 5.04 -6.12 -4.44
CA GLU A 57 5.40 -7.51 -4.78
C GLU A 57 5.05 -8.49 -3.66
N GLU A 58 5.16 -8.06 -2.40
CA GLU A 58 4.88 -8.88 -1.22
C GLU A 58 3.37 -9.10 -1.00
N TYR A 59 2.55 -8.04 -1.07
CA TYR A 59 1.13 -8.12 -0.73
C TYR A 59 0.24 -8.20 -1.98
N ASP A 60 -0.09 -9.42 -2.39
CA ASP A 60 -0.97 -9.68 -3.53
C ASP A 60 -2.10 -10.66 -3.19
N TYR A 61 -3.02 -10.85 -4.13
CA TYR A 61 -4.00 -11.93 -4.09
C TYR A 61 -3.32 -13.27 -4.37
N VAL A 62 -3.66 -14.29 -3.57
CA VAL A 62 -3.16 -15.65 -3.74
C VAL A 62 -4.35 -16.61 -3.80
N ASP A 63 -4.53 -17.25 -4.95
CA ASP A 63 -5.59 -18.23 -5.14
C ASP A 63 -5.41 -19.42 -4.17
N GLY A 64 -6.50 -19.79 -3.49
CA GLY A 64 -6.49 -20.82 -2.47
C GLY A 64 -5.92 -20.42 -1.10
N ASP A 65 -5.42 -19.19 -0.92
CA ASP A 65 -4.96 -18.67 0.37
C ASP A 65 -5.76 -17.42 0.79
N GLU A 66 -6.90 -17.68 1.43
CA GLU A 66 -7.82 -16.63 1.87
C GLU A 66 -7.22 -15.77 2.99
N GLU A 67 -6.54 -16.38 3.97
CA GLU A 67 -5.96 -15.64 5.11
C GLU A 67 -4.89 -14.66 4.63
N PHE A 68 -4.00 -15.11 3.74
CA PHE A 68 -3.00 -14.23 3.15
C PHE A 68 -3.64 -13.14 2.31
N SER A 69 -4.62 -13.46 1.47
CA SER A 69 -5.30 -12.45 0.63
C SER A 69 -6.03 -11.40 1.47
N GLN A 70 -6.67 -11.81 2.57
CA GLN A 70 -7.29 -10.89 3.52
C GLN A 70 -6.23 -10.01 4.21
N HIS A 71 -5.10 -10.58 4.60
CA HIS A 71 -3.98 -9.84 5.17
C HIS A 71 -3.42 -8.80 4.19
N SER A 72 -3.13 -9.22 2.94
CA SER A 72 -2.69 -8.33 1.86
C SER A 72 -3.66 -7.17 1.64
N HIS A 73 -4.97 -7.44 1.60
CA HIS A 73 -5.99 -6.41 1.48
C HIS A 73 -5.87 -5.35 2.59
N ILE A 74 -5.76 -5.79 3.85
CA ILE A 74 -5.65 -4.89 5.01
C ILE A 74 -4.35 -4.06 4.90
N VAL A 75 -3.22 -4.70 4.62
CA VAL A 75 -1.93 -4.00 4.52
C VAL A 75 -1.94 -2.96 3.41
N LEU A 76 -2.46 -3.30 2.22
CA LEU A 76 -2.59 -2.36 1.11
C LEU A 76 -3.51 -1.18 1.48
N GLN A 77 -4.59 -1.42 2.22
CA GLN A 77 -5.47 -0.35 2.69
C GLN A 77 -4.78 0.55 3.73
N GLU A 78 -4.01 -0.01 4.66
CA GLU A 78 -3.23 0.76 5.63
C GLU A 78 -2.14 1.58 4.95
N LEU A 79 -1.52 1.06 3.87
CA LEU A 79 -0.56 1.81 3.06
C LEU A 79 -1.17 3.05 2.41
N LEU A 80 -2.45 3.04 2.02
CA LEU A 80 -3.11 4.25 1.49
C LEU A 80 -3.20 5.37 2.54
N ILE A 81 -3.38 5.01 3.81
CA ILE A 81 -3.46 5.97 4.93
C ILE A 81 -2.04 6.45 5.32
N ASP A 82 -1.01 5.65 5.06
CA ASP A 82 0.38 5.94 5.38
C ASP A 82 1.04 7.03 4.50
N ARG A 83 0.48 7.28 3.31
CA ARG A 83 1.02 8.22 2.29
C ARG A 83 0.47 9.63 2.45
#